data_AF-A0A8V5GNE4-F1
#
_entry.id   AF-A0A8V5GNE4-F1
#
_cell.length_a   1.000
_cell.length_b   1.000
_cell.length_c   1.000
_cell.angle_alpha   90.00
_cell.angle_beta   90.00
_cell.angle_gamma   90.00
#
_symmetry.space_group_name_H-M   'P 1'
#
loop_
_entity.id
_entity.type
_entity.pdbx_description
1 polymer ?
#
loop_
_entity_poly.entity_id
_entity_poly.type
_entity_poly.pdbx_seq_one_letter_code
_entity_poly.pdbx_strand_id
1 'polypeptide(L)'
;MGGEGSPLTPNFSRLSSQSNVYGLAALPAGEEGPGGLLAAALKGKVIHFRYHELQRRMRPLASELQFTYIPVDAEIVSIDSFPKSPPQRGLVVGITFIKDSGDKPSPFLNIYCDYEPGSEYDLDSVRWECRWLHDTPQCLASWCHSHLWECCPGA
;
A
#
# COMPACT_ATOMS: atom_id res chain seq x y z
N MET A 1 16.80 24.75 31.39
CA MET A 1 16.09 23.51 31.78
C MET A 1 15.94 22.67 30.53
N GLY A 2 16.76 21.61 30.41
CA GLY A 2 16.82 20.78 29.21
C GLY A 2 15.53 19.99 29.06
N GLY A 3 14.97 20.00 27.84
CA GLY A 3 13.86 19.12 27.49
C GLY A 3 14.38 17.68 27.46
N GLU A 4 14.08 16.92 28.52
CA GLU A 4 14.13 15.46 28.46
C GLU A 4 13.18 15.02 27.36
N GLY A 5 13.75 14.61 26.22
CA GLY A 5 13.00 13.89 25.20
C GLY A 5 12.36 12.68 25.87
N SER A 6 11.03 12.60 25.82
CA SER A 6 10.30 11.46 26.39
C SER A 6 10.90 10.16 25.83
N PRO A 7 11.18 9.16 26.69
CA PRO A 7 11.76 7.91 26.23
C PRO A 7 10.85 7.30 25.16
N LEU A 8 11.44 6.93 24.01
CA LEU A 8 10.76 6.20 22.96
C LEU A 8 10.25 4.89 23.58
N THR A 9 8.99 4.86 23.98
CA THR A 9 8.34 3.65 24.48
C THR A 9 7.99 2.79 23.28
N PRO A 10 8.64 1.63 23.09
CA PRO A 10 8.40 0.82 21.92
C PRO A 10 6.99 0.22 21.98
N ASN A 11 6.23 0.39 20.90
CA ASN A 11 4.91 -0.22 20.72
C ASN A 11 5.05 -1.44 19.82
N PHE A 12 4.48 -2.58 20.25
CA PHE A 12 4.63 -3.85 19.55
C PHE A 12 3.29 -4.34 19.02
N SER A 13 3.27 -4.71 17.74
CA SER A 13 2.17 -5.46 17.12
C SER A 13 2.74 -6.71 16.48
N ARG A 14 2.14 -7.86 16.74
CA ARG A 14 2.64 -9.14 16.19
C ARG A 14 2.10 -9.34 14.78
N LEU A 15 3.01 -9.55 13.85
CA LEU A 15 2.69 -10.07 12.52
C LEU A 15 2.82 -11.61 12.53
N SER A 16 2.05 -12.27 11.68
CA SER A 16 2.08 -13.74 11.59
C SER A 16 3.37 -14.19 10.91
N SER A 17 4.14 -15.11 11.53
CA SER A 17 5.35 -15.63 10.88
C SER A 17 5.05 -16.16 9.47
N GLN A 18 5.82 -15.70 8.49
CA GLN A 18 5.73 -16.10 7.09
C GLN A 18 7.15 -16.30 6.53
N SER A 19 7.29 -17.11 5.48
CA SER A 19 8.58 -17.44 4.86
C SER A 19 9.19 -16.31 4.02
N ASN A 20 8.44 -15.24 3.75
CA ASN A 20 8.86 -14.12 2.91
C ASN A 20 8.83 -12.77 3.65
N VAL A 21 9.40 -11.73 3.04
CA VAL A 21 9.41 -10.35 3.57
C VAL A 21 8.02 -9.72 3.43
N TYR A 22 7.65 -8.83 4.36
CA TYR A 22 6.42 -8.03 4.25
C TYR A 22 6.61 -6.90 3.25
N GLY A 23 5.61 -6.67 2.39
CA GLY A 23 5.54 -5.43 1.62
C GLY A 23 5.18 -4.26 2.55
N LEU A 24 5.85 -3.13 2.43
CA LEU A 24 5.63 -1.95 3.27
C LEU A 24 5.32 -0.74 2.39
N ALA A 25 4.26 0.01 2.71
CA ALA A 25 3.94 1.28 2.07
C ALA A 25 3.73 2.36 3.14
N ALA A 26 4.51 3.44 3.06
CA ALA A 26 4.38 4.56 3.98
C ALA A 26 3.21 5.46 3.57
N LEU A 27 2.35 5.79 4.54
CA LEU A 27 1.28 6.75 4.33
C LEU A 27 1.75 8.12 4.83
N PRO A 28 1.75 9.15 3.98
CA PRO A 28 2.20 10.47 4.38
C PRO A 28 1.36 11.01 5.54
N ALA A 29 1.99 11.79 6.41
CA ALA A 29 1.27 12.55 7.43
C ALA A 29 0.41 13.62 6.74
N GLY A 30 -0.89 13.62 7.02
CA GLY A 30 -1.82 14.63 6.51
C GLY A 30 -2.02 15.77 7.52
N GLU A 31 -2.86 16.74 7.15
CA GLU A 31 -3.23 17.85 8.05
C GLU A 31 -3.95 17.37 9.33
N GLU A 32 -4.63 16.22 9.27
CA GLU A 32 -5.45 15.67 10.36
C GLU A 32 -4.72 14.71 11.30
N GLY A 33 -3.43 14.41 11.06
CA GLY A 33 -2.70 13.55 11.99
C GLY A 33 -1.41 12.92 11.48
N PRO A 34 -0.81 12.07 12.33
CA PRO A 34 0.43 11.38 12.01
C PRO A 34 0.21 10.43 10.84
N GLY A 35 1.22 10.31 9.99
CA GLY A 35 1.25 9.33 8.91
C GLY A 35 1.07 7.89 9.42
N GLY A 36 0.96 6.97 8.47
CA GLY A 36 0.73 5.57 8.72
C GLY A 36 1.71 4.67 7.99
N LEU A 37 1.55 3.37 8.19
CA LEU A 37 2.31 2.33 7.50
C LEU A 37 1.35 1.18 7.16
N LEU A 38 1.30 0.79 5.91
CA LEU A 38 0.69 -0.45 5.49
C LEU A 38 1.75 -1.55 5.50
N ALA A 39 1.43 -2.69 6.12
CA ALA A 39 2.23 -3.90 6.04
C ALA A 39 1.40 -5.01 5.40
N ALA A 40 1.83 -5.47 4.23
CA ALA A 40 1.20 -6.56 3.51
C ALA A 40 1.89 -7.89 3.82
N ALA A 41 1.10 -8.88 4.24
CA ALA A 41 1.49 -10.27 4.39
C ALA A 41 1.06 -11.08 3.16
N LEU A 42 1.73 -12.20 2.91
CA LEU A 42 1.57 -13.00 1.68
C LEU A 42 0.12 -13.40 1.41
N LYS A 43 -0.64 -13.82 2.43
CA LYS A 43 -2.01 -14.34 2.28
C LYS A 43 -3.09 -13.26 2.14
N GLY A 44 -2.79 -12.17 1.42
CA GLY A 44 -3.74 -11.10 1.16
C GLY A 44 -4.07 -10.19 2.36
N LYS A 45 -3.41 -10.39 3.51
CA LYS A 45 -3.67 -9.58 4.70
C LYS A 45 -2.84 -8.31 4.68
N VAL A 46 -3.49 -7.16 4.77
CA VAL A 46 -2.81 -5.87 4.90
C VAL A 46 -3.17 -5.28 6.25
N ILE A 47 -2.17 -4.92 7.04
CA ILE A 47 -2.34 -4.31 8.35
C ILE A 47 -1.93 -2.84 8.24
N HIS A 48 -2.82 -1.95 8.65
CA HIS A 48 -2.58 -0.53 8.76
C HIS A 48 -2.15 -0.17 10.18
N PHE A 49 -0.91 0.27 10.31
CA PHE A 49 -0.35 0.86 11.50
C PHE A 49 -0.48 2.37 11.44
N ARG A 50 -1.08 2.97 12.46
CA ARG A 50 -1.16 4.42 12.61
C ARG A 50 -1.05 4.83 14.06
N TYR A 51 -0.76 6.10 14.29
CA TYR A 51 -0.96 6.68 15.60
C TYR A 51 -2.24 7.52 15.59
N HIS A 52 -3.00 7.43 16.67
CA HIS A 52 -4.14 8.28 16.93
C HIS A 52 -3.81 9.19 18.10
N GLU A 53 -3.87 10.51 17.89
CA GLU A 53 -3.69 11.48 18.96
C GLU A 53 -4.99 11.60 19.76
N LEU A 54 -4.92 11.28 21.05
CA LEU A 54 -6.03 11.45 21.98
C LEU A 54 -5.53 12.24 23.19
N GLN A 55 -6.06 13.46 23.39
CA GLN A 55 -5.70 14.32 24.53
C GLN A 55 -4.18 14.52 24.69
N ARG A 56 -3.47 14.86 23.60
CA ARG A 56 -2.00 15.01 23.57
C ARG A 56 -1.21 13.74 23.92
N ARG A 57 -1.83 12.57 23.81
CA ARG A 57 -1.17 11.27 23.91
C ARG A 57 -1.33 10.49 22.62
N MET A 58 -0.22 9.98 22.11
CA MET A 58 -0.18 9.15 20.92
C MET A 58 -0.54 7.71 21.29
N ARG A 59 -1.57 7.16 20.65
CA ARG A 59 -1.93 5.75 20.80
C ARG A 59 -1.64 5.00 19.50
N PRO A 60 -0.77 3.98 19.50
CA PRO A 60 -0.62 3.12 18.34
C PRO A 60 -1.93 2.37 18.09
N LEU A 61 -2.29 2.23 16.82
CA LEU A 61 -3.40 1.42 16.36
C LEU A 61 -2.90 0.53 15.23
N ALA A 62 -3.33 -0.73 15.26
CA ALA A 62 -3.14 -1.68 14.18
C ALA A 62 -4.52 -2.21 13.80
N SER A 63 -4.91 -2.05 12.55
CA SER A 63 -6.19 -2.55 12.02
C SER A 63 -5.96 -3.26 10.70
N GLU A 64 -6.61 -4.42 10.52
CA GLU A 64 -6.61 -5.13 9.24
C GLU A 64 -7.46 -4.36 8.22
N LEU A 65 -6.88 -4.04 7.06
CA LEU A 65 -7.58 -3.49 5.91
C LEU A 65 -8.01 -4.62 5.00
N GLN A 66 -9.29 -4.61 4.63
CA GLN A 66 -9.84 -5.55 3.68
C GLN A 66 -9.90 -4.90 2.30
N PHE A 67 -9.16 -5.47 1.36
CA PHE A 67 -9.28 -5.11 -0.04
C PHE A 67 -10.26 -6.05 -0.72
N THR A 68 -11.15 -5.49 -1.55
CA THR A 68 -12.04 -6.29 -2.40
C THR A 68 -11.25 -6.89 -3.56
N TYR A 69 -11.71 -8.00 -4.13
CA TYR A 69 -11.08 -8.61 -5.32
C TYR A 69 -9.63 -9.09 -5.14
N ILE A 70 -9.19 -9.42 -3.92
CA ILE A 70 -7.96 -10.20 -3.72
C ILE A 70 -8.22 -11.65 -4.16
N PRO A 71 -7.47 -12.21 -5.12
CA PRO A 71 -7.66 -13.61 -5.50
C PRO A 71 -7.26 -14.56 -4.38
N VAL A 72 -8.05 -15.61 -4.19
CA VAL A 72 -7.94 -16.56 -3.07
C VAL A 72 -6.56 -17.26 -3.01
N ASP A 73 -5.92 -17.45 -4.16
CA ASP A 73 -4.64 -18.16 -4.31
C ASP A 73 -3.52 -17.23 -4.83
N ALA A 74 -3.56 -15.96 -4.43
CA ALA A 74 -2.55 -14.99 -4.81
C ALA A 74 -1.73 -14.49 -3.61
N GLU A 75 -0.43 -14.37 -3.81
CA GLU A 75 0.50 -13.84 -2.83
C GLU A 75 0.80 -12.37 -3.11
N ILE A 76 0.72 -11.52 -2.07
CA ILE A 76 1.18 -10.13 -2.20
C ILE A 76 2.71 -10.11 -2.25
N VAL A 77 3.27 -9.50 -3.31
CA VAL A 77 4.72 -9.34 -3.48
C VAL A 77 5.20 -7.90 -3.46
N SER A 78 4.31 -6.94 -3.71
CA SER A 78 4.59 -5.52 -3.44
C SER A 78 3.32 -4.78 -3.08
N ILE A 79 3.48 -3.75 -2.27
CA ILE A 79 2.45 -2.76 -1.99
C ILE A 79 3.13 -1.40 -2.03
N ASP A 80 2.49 -0.44 -2.67
CA ASP A 80 2.90 0.96 -2.60
C ASP A 80 1.67 1.86 -2.58
N SER A 81 1.86 3.10 -2.15
CA SER A 81 0.76 4.05 -2.03
C SER A 81 1.22 5.48 -2.22
N PHE A 82 0.36 6.30 -2.80
CA PHE A 82 0.58 7.73 -2.91
C PHE A 82 -0.71 8.50 -2.63
N PRO A 83 -0.61 9.72 -2.08
CA PRO A 83 -1.77 10.55 -1.81
C PRO A 83 -2.33 11.12 -3.11
N LYS A 84 -3.65 11.24 -3.18
CA LYS A 84 -4.34 12.03 -4.18
C LYS A 84 -3.92 13.51 -4.08
N SER A 85 -3.80 14.17 -5.22
CA SER A 85 -3.41 15.55 -5.40
C SER A 85 -4.64 16.47 -5.31
N PRO A 86 -4.48 17.68 -4.75
CA PRO A 86 -5.60 18.60 -4.63
C PRO A 86 -6.24 18.93 -5.98
N PRO A 87 -7.58 19.05 -6.08
CA PRO A 87 -8.55 19.11 -4.97
C PRO A 87 -9.04 17.75 -4.47
N GLN A 88 -8.67 16.66 -5.14
CA GLN A 88 -9.06 15.31 -4.74
C GLN A 88 -8.40 14.97 -3.41
N ARG A 89 -9.12 14.21 -2.58
CA ARG A 89 -8.63 13.73 -1.28
C ARG A 89 -8.69 12.21 -1.30
N GLY A 90 -7.76 11.59 -0.59
CA GLY A 90 -7.71 10.13 -0.45
C GLY A 90 -6.35 9.56 -0.78
N LEU A 91 -6.32 8.24 -0.89
CA LEU A 91 -5.11 7.47 -1.09
C LEU A 91 -5.31 6.52 -2.28
N VAL A 92 -4.28 6.40 -3.11
CA VAL A 92 -4.17 5.33 -4.09
C VAL A 92 -3.20 4.29 -3.55
N VAL A 93 -3.60 3.03 -3.59
CA VAL A 93 -2.78 1.88 -3.15
C VAL A 93 -2.66 0.90 -4.29
N GLY A 94 -1.44 0.69 -4.78
CA GLY A 94 -1.11 -0.37 -5.73
C GLY A 94 -0.68 -1.62 -4.99
N ILE A 95 -1.26 -2.78 -5.32
CA ILE A 95 -0.85 -4.07 -4.78
C ILE A 95 -0.53 -5.01 -5.94
N THR A 96 0.72 -5.46 -5.99
CA THR A 96 1.15 -6.49 -6.93
C THR A 96 1.00 -7.85 -6.28
N PHE A 97 0.37 -8.75 -7.00
CA PHE A 97 0.14 -10.12 -6.62
C PHE A 97 0.86 -11.07 -7.58
N ILE A 98 1.22 -12.25 -7.09
CA ILE A 98 1.56 -13.41 -7.91
C ILE A 98 0.51 -14.47 -7.67
N LYS A 99 -0.11 -14.98 -8.73
CA LYS A 99 -0.94 -16.19 -8.67
C LYS A 99 -0.18 -17.36 -9.27
N ASP A 100 -0.20 -18.49 -8.54
CA ASP A 100 0.28 -19.75 -9.08
C ASP A 100 -0.80 -20.36 -9.99
N SER A 101 -0.59 -20.30 -11.30
CA SER A 101 -1.50 -20.84 -12.32
C SER A 101 -0.98 -22.17 -12.92
N GLY A 102 0.01 -22.81 -12.30
CA GLY A 102 0.47 -24.16 -12.66
C GLY A 102 1.56 -24.22 -13.73
N ASP A 103 1.53 -23.33 -14.74
CA ASP A 103 2.56 -23.32 -15.80
C ASP A 103 3.63 -22.24 -15.56
N LYS A 104 3.22 -21.03 -15.11
CA LYS A 104 4.12 -19.92 -14.73
C LYS A 104 3.44 -19.02 -13.69
N PRO A 105 4.16 -18.54 -12.66
CA PRO A 105 3.64 -17.52 -11.76
C PRO A 105 3.24 -16.29 -12.59
N SER A 106 1.96 -15.90 -12.49
CA SER A 106 1.40 -14.81 -13.28
C SER A 106 1.26 -13.59 -12.38
N PRO A 107 2.08 -12.53 -12.57
CA PRO A 107 1.96 -11.33 -11.78
C PRO A 107 0.80 -10.46 -12.30
N PHE A 108 0.09 -9.80 -11.40
CA PHE A 108 -0.91 -8.79 -11.75
C PHE A 108 -0.96 -7.70 -10.68
N LEU A 109 -1.34 -6.49 -11.11
CA LEU A 109 -1.43 -5.31 -10.28
C LEU A 109 -2.90 -4.93 -10.11
N ASN A 110 -3.34 -4.78 -8.87
CA ASN A 110 -4.61 -4.10 -8.58
C ASN A 110 -4.32 -2.72 -7.99
N ILE A 111 -5.03 -1.72 -8.48
CA ILE A 111 -5.00 -0.36 -7.96
C ILE A 111 -6.30 -0.10 -7.20
N TYR A 112 -6.17 0.29 -5.94
CA TYR A 112 -7.27 0.62 -5.04
C TYR A 112 -7.26 2.11 -4.75
N CYS A 113 -8.43 2.72 -4.73
CA CYS A 113 -8.61 4.13 -4.41
C CYS A 113 -10.01 4.34 -3.81
N ASP A 114 -10.19 5.45 -3.10
CA ASP A 114 -11.53 5.91 -2.74
C ASP A 114 -12.30 6.22 -4.03
N TYR A 115 -13.42 5.53 -4.23
CA TYR A 115 -14.29 5.73 -5.38
C TYR A 115 -14.96 7.10 -5.29
N GLU A 116 -14.61 8.02 -6.20
CA GLU A 116 -15.34 9.26 -6.43
C GLU A 116 -15.97 9.23 -7.84
N PRO A 117 -17.29 9.47 -7.99
CA PRO A 117 -17.92 9.52 -9.30
C PRO A 117 -17.24 10.54 -10.23
N GLY A 118 -16.76 10.10 -11.39
CA GLY A 118 -16.03 10.94 -12.35
C GLY A 118 -14.50 10.97 -12.19
N SER A 119 -13.94 10.23 -11.23
CA SER A 119 -12.49 10.02 -11.05
C SER A 119 -11.99 8.71 -11.65
N GLU A 120 -12.69 8.18 -12.67
CA GLU A 120 -12.31 6.92 -13.31
C GLU A 120 -10.90 7.05 -13.90
N TYR A 121 -9.97 6.25 -13.38
CA TYR A 121 -8.61 6.21 -13.88
C TYR A 121 -8.58 5.61 -15.29
N ASP A 122 -7.82 6.24 -16.18
CA ASP A 122 -7.52 5.67 -17.48
C ASP A 122 -6.54 4.49 -17.29
N LEU A 123 -7.12 3.32 -16.99
CA LEU A 123 -6.37 2.07 -16.86
C LEU A 123 -5.70 1.65 -18.18
N ASP A 124 -6.12 2.19 -19.32
CA ASP A 124 -5.44 1.97 -20.59
C ASP A 124 -4.18 2.85 -20.71
N SER A 125 -4.15 4.01 -20.04
CA SER A 125 -2.91 4.78 -19.81
C SER A 125 -1.90 3.96 -19.00
N VAL A 126 -2.36 3.34 -17.93
CA VAL A 126 -1.54 2.43 -17.10
C VAL A 126 -1.01 1.23 -17.89
N ARG A 127 -1.84 0.72 -18.82
CA ARG A 127 -1.55 -0.45 -19.64
C ARG A 127 -0.50 -0.18 -20.73
N TRP A 128 -0.35 1.05 -21.26
CA TRP A 128 0.62 1.32 -22.33
C TRP A 128 2.07 1.36 -21.82
N GLU A 129 2.32 1.87 -20.61
CA GLU A 129 3.65 1.86 -20.01
C GLU A 129 4.06 0.45 -19.55
N CYS A 130 3.10 -0.36 -19.12
CA CYS A 130 3.30 -1.77 -18.78
C CYS A 130 3.68 -2.67 -19.98
N ARG A 131 3.57 -2.20 -21.22
CA ARG A 131 3.90 -2.99 -22.43
C ARG A 131 5.37 -3.41 -22.49
N TRP A 132 6.26 -2.77 -21.71
CA TRP A 132 7.69 -3.08 -21.66
C TRP A 132 8.12 -3.92 -20.45
N LEU A 133 7.21 -4.28 -19.53
CA LEU A 133 7.51 -5.16 -18.41
C LEU A 133 7.35 -6.60 -18.88
N HIS A 134 8.42 -7.16 -19.47
CA HIS A 134 8.53 -8.59 -19.73
C HIS A 134 8.22 -9.39 -18.45
N ASP A 135 7.05 -10.03 -18.40
CA ASP A 135 6.59 -11.25 -17.69
C ASP A 135 7.10 -11.58 -16.26
N THR A 136 7.85 -10.72 -15.60
CA THR A 136 8.48 -11.04 -14.32
C THR A 136 7.85 -10.27 -13.16
N PRO A 137 7.57 -10.92 -12.04
CA PRO A 137 7.02 -10.26 -10.85
C PRO A 137 7.89 -9.11 -10.32
N GLN A 138 9.20 -9.19 -10.54
CA GLN A 138 10.16 -8.17 -10.11
C GLN A 138 9.97 -6.85 -10.87
N CYS A 139 9.69 -6.93 -12.17
CA CYS A 139 9.42 -5.78 -13.02
C CYS A 139 8.14 -5.05 -12.58
N LEU A 140 7.05 -5.78 -12.35
CA LEU A 140 5.79 -5.20 -11.85
C LEU A 140 5.93 -4.62 -10.43
N ALA A 141 6.65 -5.28 -9.54
CA ALA A 141 6.94 -4.75 -8.21
C ALA A 141 7.77 -3.47 -8.26
N SER A 142 8.83 -3.45 -9.08
CA SER A 142 9.67 -2.26 -9.27
C SER A 142 8.87 -1.12 -9.92
N TRP A 143 7.98 -1.43 -10.85
CA TRP A 143 7.11 -0.45 -11.47
C TRP A 143 6.12 0.12 -10.46
N CYS A 144 5.50 -0.73 -9.62
CA CYS A 144 4.58 -0.28 -8.57
C CYS A 144 5.27 0.67 -7.59
N HIS A 145 6.55 0.46 -7.31
CA HIS A 145 7.31 1.33 -6.42
C HIS A 145 7.77 2.65 -7.09
N SER A 146 8.05 2.63 -8.39
CA SER A 146 8.69 3.78 -9.07
C SER A 146 7.73 4.64 -9.90
N HIS A 147 6.64 4.06 -10.40
CA HIS A 147 5.79 4.67 -11.44
C HIS A 147 4.30 4.63 -11.09
N LEU A 148 3.91 4.11 -9.93
CA LEU A 148 2.50 4.09 -9.52
C LEU A 148 1.87 5.50 -9.50
N TRP A 149 2.65 6.54 -9.21
CA TRP A 149 2.22 7.94 -9.27
C TRP A 149 2.05 8.48 -10.71
N GLU A 150 2.82 7.96 -11.69
CA GLU A 150 2.78 8.39 -13.09
C GLU A 150 1.53 7.90 -13.80
N CYS A 151 0.95 6.81 -13.30
CA CYS A 151 -0.28 6.20 -13.79
C CYS A 151 -1.54 6.99 -13.48
N CYS A 152 -1.44 7.92 -12.54
CA CYS A 152 -2.55 8.71 -12.05
C CYS A 152 -2.12 10.18 -11.95
N PRO A 153 -1.70 10.81 -13.06
CA PRO A 153 -1.21 12.18 -13.02
C PRO A 153 -2.40 13.11 -12.76
N GLY A 154 -2.49 13.64 -11.54
CA GLY A 154 -3.62 14.48 -11.09
C GLY A 154 -4.75 13.74 -10.39
N ALA A 155 -4.57 12.46 -10.03
CA ALA A 155 -5.28 11.86 -8.90
C ALA A 155 -4.92 12.61 -7.65
#